data_AF-A0A951JIQ0-F1
#
_entry.id   AF-A0A951JIQ0-F1
#
_cell.length_a   1.000
_cell.length_b   1.000
_cell.length_c   1.000
_cell.angle_alpha   90.00
_cell.angle_beta   90.00
_cell.angle_gamma   90.00
#
_symmetry.space_group_name_H-M   'P 1'
#
loop_
_entity.id
_entity.type
_entity.pdbx_description
1 polymer ?
#
loop_
_entity_poly.entity_id
_entity_poly.type
_entity_poly.pdbx_seq_one_letter_code
_entity_poly.pdbx_strand_id
1 'polypeptide(L)'
;MSDTSYGAGLGGTADDHGEALRALEQIDSEVGGMGAGAAADALDRNQLCEQYRRIKPLLQTAIRLVQAIPVYGPRIAAAIRFLMTIADQVCPG
;
A
#
# COMPACT_ATOMS: atom_id res chain seq x y z
N MET A 1 -54.14 -23.11 -6.18
CA MET A 1 -54.51 -22.93 -7.59
C MET A 1 -54.29 -21.44 -7.86
N SER A 2 -53.05 -20.99 -8.11
CA SER A 2 -52.37 -20.91 -9.44
C SER A 2 -53.20 -20.02 -10.38
N ASP A 3 -52.73 -18.85 -10.82
CA ASP A 3 -51.62 -18.60 -11.77
C ASP A 3 -50.89 -17.26 -11.51
N THR A 4 -49.56 -17.18 -11.42
CA THR A 4 -48.54 -17.04 -12.49
C THR A 4 -48.77 -15.91 -13.51
N SER A 5 -48.06 -14.79 -13.36
CA SER A 5 -47.72 -13.89 -14.46
C SER A 5 -46.33 -13.27 -14.21
N TYR A 6 -45.33 -13.94 -14.79
CA TYR A 6 -43.99 -13.41 -15.03
C TYR A 6 -44.07 -12.19 -15.95
N GLY A 7 -43.75 -11.01 -15.41
CA GLY A 7 -43.43 -9.82 -16.20
C GLY A 7 -41.93 -9.61 -16.20
N ALA A 8 -41.25 -10.16 -17.21
CA ALA A 8 -39.87 -9.85 -17.54
C ALA A 8 -39.80 -8.39 -18.03
N GLY A 9 -39.32 -7.49 -17.18
CA GLY A 9 -38.94 -6.12 -17.53
C GLY A 9 -37.44 -5.97 -17.47
N LEU A 10 -36.77 -6.23 -18.60
CA LEU A 10 -35.39 -5.81 -18.84
C LEU A 10 -35.38 -4.28 -18.94
N GLY A 11 -35.07 -3.61 -17.84
CA GLY A 11 -35.02 -2.14 -17.75
C GLY A 11 -33.77 -1.69 -17.02
N GLY A 12 -32.60 -2.22 -17.42
CA GLY A 12 -31.32 -1.68 -16.99
C GLY A 12 -30.97 -0.41 -17.78
N THR A 13 -30.09 0.40 -17.18
CA THR A 13 -29.28 1.48 -17.80
C THR A 13 -29.95 2.85 -17.99
N ALA A 14 -30.11 3.59 -16.90
CA ALA A 14 -29.87 5.04 -16.87
C ALA A 14 -29.60 5.51 -15.42
N ASP A 15 -30.43 5.07 -14.47
CA ASP A 15 -30.35 5.49 -13.07
C ASP A 15 -29.28 4.73 -12.26
N ASP A 16 -29.03 3.45 -12.57
CA ASP A 16 -27.99 2.63 -11.92
C ASP A 16 -26.57 3.21 -12.08
N HIS A 17 -26.27 3.82 -13.23
CA HIS A 17 -24.96 4.42 -13.46
C HIS A 17 -24.75 5.69 -12.65
N GLY A 18 -25.82 6.47 -12.46
CA GLY A 18 -25.78 7.66 -11.61
C GLY A 18 -25.58 7.29 -10.14
N GLU A 19 -26.20 6.21 -9.68
CA GLU A 19 -26.00 5.69 -8.32
C GLU A 19 -24.60 5.10 -8.13
N ALA A 20 -24.09 4.35 -9.11
CA ALA A 20 -22.73 3.82 -9.08
C ALA A 20 -21.66 4.93 -9.07
N LEU A 21 -21.84 5.99 -9.86
CA LEU A 21 -20.91 7.13 -9.87
C LEU A 21 -20.96 7.92 -8.55
N ARG A 22 -22.14 8.09 -7.95
CA ARG A 22 -22.27 8.71 -6.62
C ARG A 22 -21.64 7.87 -5.53
N ALA A 23 -21.79 6.55 -5.59
CA ALA A 23 -21.14 5.63 -4.65
C ALA A 23 -19.62 5.70 -4.77
N LEU A 24 -19.08 5.78 -6.00
CA LEU A 24 -17.65 5.97 -6.25
C LEU A 24 -17.15 7.32 -5.73
N GLU A 25 -17.87 8.41 -5.96
CA GLU A 25 -17.52 9.75 -5.47
C GLU A 25 -17.53 9.82 -3.92
N GLN A 26 -18.46 9.09 -3.30
CA GLN A 26 -18.53 8.97 -1.83
C GLN A 26 -17.34 8.18 -1.28
N ILE A 27 -16.94 7.09 -1.94
CA ILE A 27 -15.72 6.33 -1.60
C ILE A 27 -14.47 7.21 -1.79
N ASP A 28 -14.34 7.94 -2.90
CA ASP A 28 -13.20 8.84 -3.14
C ASP A 28 -13.13 9.99 -2.12
N SER A 29 -14.27 10.51 -1.67
CA SER A 29 -14.32 11.53 -0.62
C SER A 29 -13.90 10.98 0.75
N GLU A 30 -14.32 9.76 1.10
CA GLU A 30 -13.93 9.11 2.36
C GLU A 30 -12.45 8.68 2.34
N VAL A 31 -11.99 8.07 1.25
CA VAL A 31 -10.60 7.63 1.06
C VAL A 31 -9.65 8.82 0.89
N GLY A 32 -10.04 9.84 0.11
CA GLY A 32 -9.28 11.08 -0.07
C GLY A 32 -9.16 11.89 1.21
N GLY A 33 -10.20 11.91 2.05
CA GLY A 33 -10.19 12.52 3.38
C GLY A 33 -9.32 11.77 4.39
N MET A 34 -9.30 10.44 4.34
CA MET A 34 -8.43 9.60 5.18
C MET A 34 -6.96 9.60 4.72
N GLY A 35 -6.71 9.74 3.41
CA GLY A 35 -5.37 9.87 2.85
C GLY A 35 -4.74 11.24 3.12
N ALA A 36 -5.53 12.31 3.05
CA ALA A 36 -5.01 13.68 3.19
C ALA A 36 -4.80 14.12 4.66
N GLY A 37 -5.37 13.45 5.66
CA GLY A 37 -5.18 13.80 7.07
C GLY A 37 -4.05 13.04 7.76
N ALA A 38 -3.80 11.78 7.38
CA ALA A 38 -2.78 10.93 7.99
C ALA A 38 -1.49 10.80 7.14
N ALA A 39 -1.54 11.17 5.85
CA ALA A 39 -0.34 11.28 5.00
C ALA A 39 0.19 12.72 4.86
N ALA A 40 -0.49 13.70 5.48
CA ALA A 40 -0.11 15.13 5.44
C ALA A 40 0.79 15.58 6.61
N ASP A 41 1.07 14.71 7.58
CA ASP A 41 2.45 14.63 8.07
C ASP A 41 3.21 13.87 6.98
N ALA A 42 3.50 14.59 5.90
CA ALA A 42 4.37 14.09 4.87
C ALA A 42 5.61 13.58 5.60
N LEU A 43 5.79 12.26 5.62
CA LEU A 43 7.05 11.63 5.95
C LEU A 43 8.09 12.37 5.11
N ASP A 44 8.71 13.38 5.69
CA ASP A 44 9.56 14.30 4.96
C ASP A 44 10.61 13.41 4.36
N ARG A 45 10.56 13.27 3.03
CA ARG A 45 11.40 12.31 2.32
C ARG A 45 12.85 12.52 2.72
N ASN A 46 13.25 13.76 3.02
CA ASN A 46 14.57 14.09 3.51
C ASN A 46 14.82 13.55 4.92
N GLN A 47 13.89 13.70 5.86
CA GLN A 47 14.00 13.13 7.21
C GLN A 47 14.04 11.60 7.18
N LEU A 48 13.20 10.96 6.36
CA LEU A 48 13.25 9.51 6.14
C LEU A 48 14.60 9.07 5.60
N CYS A 49 15.14 9.79 4.60
CA CYS A 49 16.43 9.48 4.02
C CYS A 49 17.60 9.78 4.96
N GLU A 50 17.50 10.77 5.83
CA GLU A 50 18.45 11.00 6.93
C GLU A 50 18.42 9.87 7.95
N GLN A 51 17.23 9.46 8.38
CA GLN A 51 17.07 8.39 9.34
C GLN A 51 17.60 7.08 8.77
N TYR A 52 17.28 6.77 7.51
CA TYR A 52 17.81 5.64 6.78
C TYR A 52 19.35 5.65 6.73
N ARG A 53 19.98 6.79 6.42
CA ARG A 53 21.45 6.93 6.43
C ARG A 53 22.06 6.64 7.80
N ARG A 54 21.40 7.04 8.90
CA ARG A 54 21.86 6.74 10.27
C ARG A 54 21.72 5.26 10.63
N ILE A 55 20.65 4.60 10.20
CA ILE A 55 20.41 3.17 10.52
C ILE A 55 21.09 2.20 9.55
N LYS A 56 21.46 2.64 8.34
CA LYS A 56 22.16 1.83 7.33
C LYS A 56 23.35 1.03 7.88
N PRO A 57 24.30 1.60 8.65
CA PRO A 57 25.42 0.83 9.22
C PRO A 57 24.98 -0.20 10.26
N LEU A 58 23.90 0.07 11.02
CA LEU A 58 23.31 -0.87 11.96
C LEU A 58 22.67 -2.05 11.22
N LEU A 59 21.92 -1.78 10.14
CA LEU A 59 21.34 -2.81 9.26
C LEU A 59 22.41 -3.71 8.66
N GLN A 60 23.53 -3.16 8.19
CA GLN A 60 24.65 -3.95 7.66
C GLN A 60 25.27 -4.87 8.71
N THR A 61 25.35 -4.40 9.96
CA THR A 61 25.85 -5.21 11.09
C THR A 61 24.85 -6.30 11.45
N ALA A 62 23.56 -5.97 11.51
CA ALA A 62 22.48 -6.93 11.75
C ALA A 62 22.42 -8.01 10.65
N ILE A 63 22.61 -7.65 9.38
CA ILE A 63 22.66 -8.61 8.27
C ILE A 63 23.77 -9.66 8.48
N ARG A 64 24.94 -9.26 8.99
CA ARG A 64 26.04 -10.21 9.28
C ARG A 64 25.68 -11.17 10.40
N LEU A 65 25.01 -10.68 11.44
CA LEU A 65 24.50 -11.52 12.55
C LEU A 65 23.40 -12.47 12.07
N VAL A 66 22.46 -11.98 11.27
CA VAL A 66 21.37 -12.79 10.72
C VAL A 66 21.90 -13.89 9.82
N GLN A 67 22.98 -13.66 9.06
CA GLN A 67 23.63 -14.71 8.26
C GLN A 67 24.23 -15.85 9.08
N ALA A 68 24.55 -15.62 10.34
CA ALA A 68 25.03 -16.68 11.23
C ALA A 68 23.93 -17.67 11.63
N ILE A 69 22.65 -17.35 11.37
CA ILE A 69 21.52 -18.23 11.65
C ILE A 69 21.41 -19.28 10.54
N PRO A 70 21.59 -20.58 10.83
CA PRO A 70 21.44 -21.62 9.83
C PRO A 70 19.99 -21.71 9.33
N VAL A 71 19.81 -22.20 8.10
CA VAL A 71 18.53 -22.39 7.40
C VAL A 71 17.84 -21.10 6.92
N TYR A 72 17.61 -20.11 7.79
CA TYR A 72 16.81 -18.92 7.44
C TYR A 72 17.62 -17.65 7.26
N GLY A 73 18.80 -17.56 7.90
CA GLY A 73 19.66 -16.38 7.89
C GLY A 73 19.97 -15.82 6.50
N PRO A 74 20.40 -16.66 5.53
CA PRO A 74 20.71 -16.19 4.18
C PRO A 74 19.50 -15.58 3.44
N ARG A 75 18.30 -16.14 3.62
CA ARG A 75 17.07 -15.65 2.97
C ARG A 75 16.64 -14.32 3.56
N ILE A 76 16.66 -14.19 4.88
CA ILE A 76 16.33 -12.94 5.57
C ILE A 76 17.35 -11.85 5.22
N ALA A 77 18.65 -12.18 5.22
CA ALA A 77 19.70 -11.26 4.80
C ALA A 77 19.55 -10.79 3.34
N ALA A 78 19.13 -11.69 2.43
CA ALA A 78 18.85 -11.32 1.04
C ALA A 78 17.67 -10.34 0.94
N ALA A 79 16.58 -10.57 1.69
CA ALA A 79 15.43 -9.68 1.73
C ALA A 79 15.80 -8.29 2.28
N ILE A 80 16.54 -8.23 3.40
CA ILE A 80 16.97 -6.95 3.98
C ILE A 80 17.88 -6.19 3.00
N ARG A 81 18.82 -6.88 2.33
CA ARG A 81 19.66 -6.26 1.30
C ARG A 81 18.83 -5.71 0.14
N PHE A 82 17.83 -6.44 -0.31
CA PHE A 82 16.94 -5.99 -1.37
C PHE A 82 16.19 -4.72 -0.98
N LEU A 83 15.64 -4.66 0.24
CA LEU A 83 14.99 -3.45 0.76
C LEU A 83 15.97 -2.27 0.87
N MET A 84 17.21 -2.51 1.28
CA MET A 84 18.25 -1.48 1.29
C MET A 84 18.58 -0.95 -0.11
N THR A 85 18.60 -1.82 -1.13
CA THR A 85 18.80 -1.38 -2.52
C THR A 85 17.67 -0.48 -3.00
N ILE A 86 16.42 -0.80 -2.66
CA ILE A 86 15.28 0.08 -2.97
C ILE A 86 15.41 1.39 -2.22
N ALA A 87 15.72 1.36 -0.94
CA ALA A 87 15.92 2.57 -0.14
C ALA A 87 17.05 3.44 -0.70
N ASP A 88 18.14 2.85 -1.18
CA ASP A 88 19.25 3.56 -1.83
C ASP A 88 18.83 4.20 -3.17
N GLN A 89 17.83 3.67 -3.88
CA GLN A 89 17.27 4.29 -5.09
C GLN A 89 16.30 5.43 -4.77
N VAL A 90 15.52 5.30 -3.70
CA VAL A 90 14.53 6.30 -3.27
C VAL A 90 15.20 7.47 -2.55
N CYS A 91 16.33 7.23 -1.87
CA CYS A 91 17.12 8.24 -1.18
C CYS A 91 18.40 8.53 -1.97
N PRO A 92 18.41 9.55 -2.86
CA PRO A 92 19.64 9.98 -3.49
C PRO A 92 20.63 10.42 -2.40
N GLY A 93 21.82 9.83 -2.42
CA GLY A 93 22.92 10.14 -1.51
C GLY A 93 23.53 11.50 -1.79
#